data_AF-A0A445C5U6-F1
#
_entry.id   AF-A0A445C5U6-F1
#
_cell.length_a   1.000
_cell.length_b   1.000
_cell.length_c   1.000
_cell.angle_alpha   90.00
_cell.angle_beta   90.00
_cell.angle_gamma   90.00
#
_symmetry.space_group_name_H-M   'P 1'
#
loop_
_entity.id
_entity.type
_entity.pdbx_description
1 polymer ?
#
loop_
_entity_poly.entity_id
_entity_poly.type
_entity_poly.pdbx_seq_one_letter_code
_entity_poly.pdbx_strand_id
1 'polypeptide(L)'
;MAKKMASQGDTSIKDNLRWTEEMDAAFLDALIEEYSKENIVDGTFTTTAYDNSNWIAGSAKERNKSMAKMKETINLNEDEYQGFDCEWNDWQSTTHSTSFVAEESPDLGNSNQSNGTQGNHRGSKRKAPMSGLFDANMERMSKGIQGLTDMLKDGNNYYDKSLDIASKQALTAERQAKTAEKQVMLAERQVLIAEEQIQVAKIQAQVVERGITFLEQSRARIYSENDVYNELKKLGVVKEIFWSYYRFLCRDERAKREFFGVPFEDRHGALYDLMKEAGAI
;
A
#
# COMPACT_ATOMS: atom_id res chain seq x y z
N MET A 1 -25.99 57.81 4.97
CA MET A 1 -24.95 56.79 5.22
C MET A 1 -25.24 55.58 4.36
N ALA A 2 -24.60 55.47 3.20
CA ALA A 2 -24.77 54.34 2.28
C ALA A 2 -23.61 53.37 2.47
N LYS A 3 -23.88 52.18 3.01
CA LYS A 3 -22.92 51.09 3.12
C LYS A 3 -22.96 50.30 1.81
N LYS A 4 -21.86 50.39 1.07
CA LYS A 4 -21.59 49.71 -0.20
C LYS A 4 -21.64 48.18 0.01
N MET A 5 -22.67 47.51 -0.49
CA MET A 5 -22.63 46.06 -0.71
C MET A 5 -21.90 45.83 -2.03
N ALA A 6 -20.65 45.36 -1.93
CA ALA A 6 -19.97 44.75 -3.04
C ALA A 6 -20.56 43.35 -3.24
N SER A 7 -21.32 43.18 -4.33
CA SER A 7 -21.58 41.86 -4.90
C SER A 7 -20.22 41.31 -5.32
N GLN A 8 -19.72 40.33 -4.57
CA GLN A 8 -18.65 39.46 -5.04
C GLN A 8 -19.20 38.72 -6.25
N GLY A 9 -18.66 39.09 -7.42
CA GLY A 9 -18.94 38.39 -8.66
C GLY A 9 -18.54 36.93 -8.53
N ASP A 10 -19.35 36.07 -9.14
CA ASP A 10 -18.98 34.71 -9.50
C ASP A 10 -17.58 34.72 -10.11
N THR A 11 -16.57 34.38 -9.31
CA THR A 11 -15.30 33.95 -9.84
C THR A 11 -15.56 32.59 -10.44
N SER A 12 -15.96 32.60 -11.71
CA SER A 12 -15.77 31.49 -12.63
C SER A 12 -14.33 31.01 -12.43
N ILE A 13 -14.17 29.92 -11.68
CA ILE A 13 -12.94 29.16 -11.60
C ILE A 13 -12.76 28.63 -13.02
N LYS A 14 -12.05 29.40 -13.83
CA LYS A 14 -11.55 28.96 -15.13
C LYS A 14 -10.80 27.67 -14.85
N ASP A 15 -11.33 26.56 -15.34
CA ASP A 15 -10.74 25.22 -15.33
C ASP A 15 -9.36 25.29 -16.00
N ASN A 16 -8.33 25.72 -15.26
CA ASN A 16 -6.94 25.67 -15.66
C ASN A 16 -6.39 24.25 -15.43
N LEU A 17 -7.10 23.24 -15.94
CA LEU A 17 -6.62 21.86 -16.00
C LEU A 17 -5.53 21.80 -17.09
N ARG A 18 -4.30 22.08 -16.65
CA ARG A 18 -3.07 21.84 -17.41
C ARG A 18 -2.99 20.36 -17.77
N TRP A 19 -2.60 20.04 -19.00
CA TRP A 19 -2.20 18.69 -19.41
C TRP A 19 -1.23 18.12 -18.37
N THR A 20 -1.54 16.94 -17.83
CA THR A 20 -0.75 16.29 -16.78
C THR A 20 0.06 15.14 -17.38
N GLU A 21 1.23 14.83 -16.82
CA GLU A 21 2.09 13.74 -17.30
C GLU A 21 1.38 12.38 -17.36
N GLU A 22 0.39 12.14 -16.50
CA GLU A 22 -0.48 10.95 -16.56
C GLU A 22 -1.42 10.94 -17.78
N MET A 23 -1.84 12.11 -18.26
CA MET A 23 -2.64 12.23 -19.49
C MET A 23 -1.75 12.01 -20.71
N ASP A 24 -0.50 12.48 -20.67
CA ASP A 24 0.50 12.23 -21.72
C ASP A 24 0.83 10.74 -21.79
N ALA A 25 1.06 10.08 -20.66
CA ALA A 25 1.31 8.65 -20.60
C ALA A 25 0.12 7.84 -21.14
N ALA A 26 -1.11 8.17 -20.71
CA ALA A 26 -2.31 7.49 -21.19
C ALA A 26 -2.57 7.71 -22.70
N PHE A 27 -2.24 8.90 -23.22
CA PHE A 27 -2.37 9.21 -24.63
C PHE A 27 -1.31 8.49 -25.48
N LEU A 28 -0.07 8.41 -25.01
CA LEU A 28 1.01 7.68 -25.66
C LEU A 28 0.75 6.17 -25.65
N ASP A 29 0.29 5.60 -24.54
CA ASP A 29 -0.11 4.19 -24.47
C ASP A 29 -1.26 3.88 -25.44
N ALA A 30 -2.26 4.76 -25.53
CA ALA A 30 -3.36 4.59 -26.49
C ALA A 30 -2.88 4.64 -27.94
N LEU A 31 -1.92 5.50 -28.28
CA LEU A 31 -1.33 5.56 -29.62
C LEU A 31 -0.48 4.33 -29.94
N ILE A 32 0.26 3.80 -28.97
CA ILE A 32 1.02 2.55 -29.10
C ILE A 32 0.09 1.36 -29.29
N GLU A 33 -1.04 1.33 -28.58
CA GLU A 33 -2.04 0.28 -28.71
C GLU A 33 -2.74 0.33 -30.08
N GLU A 34 -3.11 1.51 -30.57
CA GLU A 34 -3.66 1.69 -31.93
C GLU A 34 -2.63 1.37 -33.02
N TYR A 35 -1.33 1.60 -32.79
CA TYR A 35 -0.24 1.18 -33.68
C TYR A 35 -0.17 -0.35 -33.78
N SER A 36 -0.35 -1.06 -32.66
CA SER A 36 -0.36 -2.53 -32.64
C SER A 36 -1.64 -3.15 -33.23
N LYS A 37 -2.72 -2.36 -33.36
CA LYS A 37 -3.99 -2.77 -33.99
C LYS A 37 -4.00 -2.56 -35.52
N GLU A 38 -2.86 -2.18 -36.12
CA GLU A 38 -2.71 -1.89 -37.55
C GLU A 38 -3.67 -0.81 -38.09
N ASN A 39 -4.16 0.09 -37.23
CA ASN A 39 -5.04 1.20 -37.62
C ASN A 39 -4.28 2.37 -38.27
N ILE A 40 -3.27 2.03 -39.07
CA ILE A 40 -2.36 2.95 -39.75
C ILE A 40 -2.47 2.68 -41.25
N VAL A 41 -3.06 3.63 -41.96
CA VAL A 41 -3.18 3.59 -43.42
C VAL A 41 -2.18 4.61 -43.98
N ASP A 42 -1.29 4.16 -44.87
CA ASP A 42 -0.23 4.98 -45.48
C ASP A 42 0.63 5.76 -44.47
N GLY A 43 1.03 5.08 -43.38
CA GLY A 43 1.88 5.67 -42.34
C GLY A 43 1.20 6.74 -41.50
N THR A 44 -0.12 6.93 -41.65
CA THR A 44 -0.90 7.90 -40.89
C THR A 44 -2.01 7.19 -40.10
N PHE A 45 -2.20 7.55 -38.84
CA PHE A 45 -3.27 7.01 -38.02
C PHE A 45 -4.64 7.37 -38.62
N THR A 46 -5.53 6.40 -38.67
CA THR A 46 -6.91 6.62 -39.14
C THR A 46 -7.66 7.56 -38.20
N THR A 47 -8.69 8.26 -38.69
CA THR A 47 -9.52 9.15 -37.87
C THR A 47 -10.09 8.44 -36.64
N THR A 48 -10.44 7.17 -36.78
CA THR A 48 -10.91 6.30 -35.69
C THR A 48 -9.86 6.12 -34.59
N ALA A 49 -8.58 5.98 -34.95
CA ALA A 49 -7.49 5.89 -33.97
C ALA A 49 -7.35 7.19 -33.17
N TYR A 50 -7.45 8.36 -33.83
CA TYR A 50 -7.42 9.64 -33.14
C TYR A 50 -8.61 9.82 -32.19
N ASP A 51 -9.83 9.48 -32.62
CA ASP A 51 -11.03 9.58 -31.79
C ASP A 51 -10.95 8.69 -30.55
N ASN A 52 -10.43 7.47 -30.70
CA ASN A 52 -10.20 6.55 -29.59
C ASN A 52 -9.14 7.09 -28.61
N SER A 53 -7.99 7.55 -29.11
CA SER A 53 -6.94 8.13 -28.26
C SER A 53 -7.42 9.39 -27.52
N ASN A 54 -8.23 10.23 -28.17
CA ASN A 54 -8.81 11.42 -27.54
C ASN A 54 -9.85 11.05 -26.47
N TRP A 55 -10.67 10.04 -26.72
CA TRP A 55 -11.67 9.56 -25.75
C TRP A 55 -11.01 8.97 -24.49
N ILE A 56 -9.92 8.21 -24.66
CA ILE A 56 -9.13 7.66 -23.55
C ILE A 56 -8.47 8.77 -22.73
N ALA A 57 -7.85 9.76 -23.41
CA ALA A 57 -7.26 10.92 -22.73
C ALA A 57 -8.33 11.78 -22.02
N GLY A 58 -9.51 11.94 -22.61
CA GLY A 58 -10.66 12.60 -21.99
C GLY A 58 -11.15 11.88 -20.74
N SER A 59 -11.20 10.54 -20.78
CA SER A 59 -11.57 9.72 -19.62
C SER A 59 -10.52 9.77 -18.51
N ALA A 60 -9.24 9.86 -18.85
CA ALA A 60 -8.15 10.09 -17.89
C ALA A 60 -8.26 11.47 -17.22
N LYS A 61 -8.61 12.51 -17.99
CA LYS A 61 -8.86 13.85 -17.47
C LYS A 61 -9.99 13.87 -16.42
N GLU A 62 -11.08 13.16 -16.69
CA GLU A 62 -12.23 13.10 -15.78
C GLU A 62 -11.90 12.36 -14.47
N ARG A 63 -11.10 11.29 -14.55
CA ARG A 63 -10.55 10.58 -13.38
C ARG A 63 -9.65 11.48 -12.54
N ASN A 64 -8.78 12.27 -13.17
CA ASN A 64 -7.89 13.19 -12.46
C ASN A 64 -8.64 14.35 -11.81
N LYS A 65 -9.69 14.87 -12.45
CA LYS A 65 -10.59 15.87 -11.86
C LYS A 65 -11.33 15.31 -10.63
N SER A 66 -11.82 14.08 -10.71
CA SER A 66 -12.46 13.38 -9.58
C SER A 66 -11.49 13.16 -8.41
N MET A 67 -10.26 12.73 -8.70
CA MET A 67 -9.21 12.55 -7.69
C MET A 67 -8.77 13.87 -7.04
N ALA A 68 -8.69 14.96 -7.81
CA ALA A 68 -8.38 16.29 -7.27
C ALA A 68 -9.48 16.80 -6.33
N LYS A 69 -10.75 16.62 -6.71
CA LYS A 69 -11.91 16.97 -5.88
C LYS A 69 -11.97 16.15 -4.58
N MET A 70 -11.59 14.88 -4.64
CA MET A 70 -11.50 14.00 -3.47
C MET A 70 -10.36 14.43 -2.51
N LYS A 71 -9.23 14.91 -3.06
CA LYS A 71 -8.11 15.43 -2.25
C LYS A 71 -8.46 16.74 -1.53
N GLU A 72 -9.24 17.62 -2.15
CA GLU A 72 -9.70 18.89 -1.54
C GLU A 72 -10.65 18.66 -0.35
N THR A 73 -11.49 17.60 -0.41
CA THR A 73 -12.32 17.17 0.74
C THR A 73 -11.54 16.53 1.90
N ILE A 74 -10.23 16.27 1.73
CA ILE A 74 -9.33 15.72 2.77
C ILE A 74 -8.36 16.83 3.24
N ASN A 75 -8.82 18.08 3.35
CA ASN A 75 -8.06 19.12 4.02
C ASN A 75 -8.26 18.99 5.54
N LEU A 76 -7.31 18.33 6.21
CA LEU A 76 -7.29 18.09 7.67
C LEU A 76 -6.66 19.24 8.47
N ASN A 77 -6.66 20.46 7.94
CA ASN A 77 -6.15 21.64 8.65
C ASN A 77 -7.28 22.51 9.18
N GLU A 78 -8.07 22.02 10.14
CA GLU A 78 -8.88 22.86 11.03
C GLU A 78 -9.44 22.06 12.20
N ASP A 79 -8.60 21.33 12.93
CA ASP A 79 -8.94 20.94 14.30
C ASP A 79 -7.74 21.22 15.21
N GLU A 80 -7.93 22.24 16.03
CA GLU A 80 -7.04 22.80 17.02
C GLU A 80 -6.44 21.69 17.92
N TYR A 81 -5.15 21.42 17.72
CA TYR A 81 -4.35 20.54 18.57
C TYR A 81 -4.15 21.23 19.93
N GLN A 82 -5.11 21.13 20.84
CA GLN A 82 -4.86 21.38 22.25
C GLN A 82 -4.18 20.14 22.83
N GLY A 83 -2.88 20.26 23.03
CA GLY A 83 -2.06 19.24 23.68
C GLY A 83 -2.64 18.90 25.05
N PHE A 84 -3.03 17.63 25.21
CA PHE A 84 -3.18 17.00 26.51
C PHE A 84 -1.93 16.16 26.73
N ASP A 85 -0.98 16.73 27.47
CA ASP A 85 0.13 15.98 28.06
C ASP A 85 -0.44 15.05 29.14
N CYS A 86 -0.85 13.86 28.73
CA CYS A 86 -1.07 12.77 29.68
C CYS A 86 0.28 12.12 29.94
N GLU A 87 0.99 12.69 30.90
CA GLU A 87 2.18 12.13 31.53
C GLU A 87 1.93 10.67 31.93
N TRP A 88 2.59 9.76 31.22
CA TRP A 88 2.64 8.34 31.52
C TRP A 88 3.44 8.11 32.80
N ASN A 89 2.82 8.21 33.97
CA ASN A 89 3.38 7.68 35.23
C ASN A 89 2.23 7.47 36.24
N ASP A 90 1.77 6.22 36.39
CA ASP A 90 1.77 5.47 37.68
C ASP A 90 1.04 4.13 37.50
N TRP A 91 1.60 3.24 36.66
CA TRP A 91 1.25 1.82 36.67
C TRP A 91 2.23 1.09 37.59
N GLN A 92 2.11 1.31 38.89
CA GLN A 92 2.66 0.40 39.88
C GLN A 92 1.69 -0.77 40.04
N SER A 93 2.08 -1.89 39.43
CA SER A 93 1.49 -3.22 39.63
C SER A 93 1.27 -3.51 41.12
N THR A 94 0.02 -3.57 41.57
CA THR A 94 -0.32 -4.34 42.76
C THR A 94 -1.06 -5.59 42.32
N THR A 95 -0.29 -6.64 42.08
CA THR A 95 -0.77 -8.00 41.87
C THR A 95 -1.52 -8.47 43.12
N HIS A 96 -2.84 -8.64 43.03
CA HIS A 96 -3.56 -9.57 43.89
C HIS A 96 -4.00 -10.75 43.03
N SER A 97 -3.09 -11.73 42.95
CA SER A 97 -3.36 -13.08 42.49
C SER A 97 -4.59 -13.64 43.19
N THR A 98 -5.60 -14.03 42.42
CA THR A 98 -6.65 -14.94 42.85
C THR A 98 -6.04 -16.34 43.00
N SER A 99 -5.50 -16.63 44.18
CA SER A 99 -5.09 -17.97 44.58
C SER A 99 -6.21 -18.58 45.43
N PHE A 100 -6.95 -19.50 44.82
CA PHE A 100 -7.79 -20.47 45.49
C PHE A 100 -6.89 -21.43 46.29
N VAL A 101 -6.95 -21.36 47.62
CA VAL A 101 -6.46 -22.43 48.51
C VAL A 101 -7.54 -22.67 49.56
N ALA A 102 -8.07 -23.88 49.55
CA ALA A 102 -8.87 -24.42 50.64
C ALA A 102 -7.91 -24.89 51.74
N GLU A 103 -7.98 -24.30 52.93
CA GLU A 103 -7.79 -25.03 54.19
C GLU A 103 -8.15 -24.16 55.41
N GLU A 104 -8.86 -24.81 56.34
CA GLU A 104 -9.10 -24.55 57.76
C GLU A 104 -9.93 -23.33 58.23
N SER A 105 -11.08 -23.68 58.83
CA SER A 105 -11.95 -22.87 59.69
C SER A 105 -11.20 -22.11 60.78
N PRO A 106 -11.62 -20.87 61.10
CA PRO A 106 -11.43 -20.32 62.43
C PRO A 106 -12.72 -20.41 63.24
N ASP A 107 -12.53 -20.94 64.44
CA ASP A 107 -13.47 -21.10 65.54
C ASP A 107 -14.24 -19.81 65.87
N LEU A 108 -15.52 -19.96 66.20
CA LEU A 108 -16.40 -18.89 66.65
C LEU A 108 -16.02 -18.48 68.08
N GLY A 109 -14.99 -17.63 68.18
CA GLY A 109 -14.57 -16.98 69.41
C GLY A 109 -15.56 -15.92 69.86
N ASN A 110 -16.48 -16.30 70.74
CA ASN A 110 -17.31 -15.41 71.56
C ASN A 110 -16.46 -14.32 72.23
N SER A 111 -16.74 -13.03 71.99
CA SER A 111 -16.22 -11.94 72.82
C SER A 111 -17.25 -10.83 72.97
N ASN A 112 -18.07 -10.96 74.01
CA ASN A 112 -18.75 -9.83 74.62
C ASN A 112 -17.80 -9.25 75.67
N GLN A 113 -17.16 -8.11 75.39
CA GLN A 113 -16.57 -7.27 76.44
C GLN A 113 -17.44 -6.04 76.66
N SER A 114 -18.30 -6.16 77.67
CA SER A 114 -19.00 -5.06 78.31
C SER A 114 -18.06 -4.40 79.32
N ASN A 115 -17.63 -3.17 79.05
CA ASN A 115 -17.06 -2.29 80.07
C ASN A 115 -18.20 -1.50 80.71
N GLY A 116 -18.52 -1.80 81.97
CA GLY A 116 -19.58 -1.14 82.72
C GLY A 116 -19.34 -1.25 84.22
N THR A 117 -18.87 -0.14 84.78
CA THR A 117 -18.61 0.16 86.18
C THR A 117 -19.66 -0.42 87.16
N GLN A 118 -19.14 -1.02 88.24
CA GLN A 118 -19.87 -1.59 89.35
C GLN A 118 -20.73 -0.52 90.06
N GLY A 119 -22.04 -0.56 89.84
CA GLY A 119 -23.04 0.27 90.51
C GLY A 119 -24.15 -0.61 91.09
N ASN A 120 -24.28 -0.62 92.43
CA ASN A 120 -25.32 -1.34 93.15
C ASN A 120 -26.71 -0.82 92.78
N HIS A 121 -27.52 -1.61 92.06
CA HIS A 121 -28.90 -1.25 91.76
C HIS A 121 -29.84 -2.41 92.12
N ARG A 122 -30.57 -2.21 93.20
CA ARG A 122 -31.72 -3.03 93.61
C ARG A 122 -32.72 -3.10 92.46
N GLY A 123 -33.17 -4.31 92.14
CA GLY A 123 -34.15 -4.56 91.09
C GLY A 123 -35.40 -3.70 91.26
N SER A 124 -35.61 -2.78 90.31
CA SER A 124 -36.86 -2.05 90.12
C SER A 124 -37.44 -2.49 88.78
N LYS A 125 -38.41 -3.41 88.82
CA LYS A 125 -39.22 -3.78 87.65
C LYS A 125 -40.13 -2.61 87.28
N ARG A 126 -39.60 -1.60 86.60
CA ARG A 126 -40.43 -0.62 85.89
C ARG A 126 -40.72 -1.18 84.51
N LYS A 127 -41.96 -1.64 84.29
CA LYS A 127 -42.44 -1.94 82.93
C LYS A 127 -42.44 -0.63 82.14
N ALA A 128 -41.57 -0.51 81.15
CA ALA A 128 -41.67 0.56 80.16
C ALA A 128 -43.06 0.49 79.50
N PRO A 129 -43.71 1.64 79.18
CA PRO A 129 -44.97 1.63 78.46
C PRO A 129 -44.76 0.96 77.11
N MET A 130 -45.51 -0.12 76.83
CA MET A 130 -45.39 -0.95 75.63
C MET A 130 -45.51 -0.17 74.31
N SER A 131 -46.12 1.02 74.33
CA SER A 131 -46.23 1.91 73.16
C SER A 131 -44.86 2.43 72.68
N GLY A 132 -43.98 2.86 73.60
CA GLY A 132 -42.68 3.40 73.22
C GLY A 132 -41.72 2.36 72.61
N LEU A 133 -41.88 1.08 72.95
CA LEU A 133 -41.11 -0.01 72.33
C LEU A 133 -41.56 -0.28 70.90
N PHE A 134 -42.87 -0.19 70.63
CA PHE A 134 -43.41 -0.37 69.28
C PHE A 134 -43.02 0.80 68.36
N ASP A 135 -43.13 2.03 68.85
CA ASP A 135 -42.72 3.23 68.11
C ASP A 135 -41.22 3.20 67.77
N ALA A 136 -40.36 2.84 68.73
CA ALA A 136 -38.93 2.68 68.50
C ALA A 136 -38.60 1.57 67.49
N ASN A 137 -39.37 0.47 67.49
CA ASN A 137 -39.19 -0.62 66.53
C ASN A 137 -39.63 -0.20 65.11
N MET A 138 -40.72 0.56 64.99
CA MET A 138 -41.18 1.11 63.71
C MET A 138 -40.19 2.15 63.15
N GLU A 139 -39.65 3.02 64.00
CA GLU A 139 -38.63 3.99 63.62
C GLU A 139 -37.34 3.30 63.14
N ARG A 140 -36.92 2.24 63.85
CA ARG A 140 -35.76 1.42 63.45
C ARG A 140 -35.98 0.75 62.10
N MET A 141 -37.17 0.21 61.85
CA MET A 141 -37.52 -0.39 60.56
C MET A 141 -37.57 0.64 59.44
N SER A 142 -38.15 1.82 59.69
CA SER A 142 -38.18 2.92 58.73
C SER A 142 -36.77 3.37 58.34
N LYS A 143 -35.86 3.49 59.30
CA LYS A 143 -34.43 3.80 59.04
C LYS A 143 -33.75 2.70 58.23
N GLY A 144 -34.07 1.43 58.51
CA GLY A 144 -33.57 0.28 57.74
C GLY A 144 -34.05 0.30 56.27
N ILE A 145 -35.34 0.55 56.04
CA ILE A 145 -35.92 0.66 54.69
C ILE A 145 -35.33 1.85 53.93
N GLN A 146 -35.15 2.99 54.61
CA GLN A 146 -34.51 4.16 54.02
C GLN A 146 -33.05 3.87 53.64
N GLY A 147 -32.30 3.22 54.52
CA GLY A 147 -30.92 2.80 54.24
C GLY A 147 -30.81 1.83 53.04
N LEU A 148 -31.73 0.87 52.93
CA LEU A 148 -31.81 0.00 51.74
C LEU A 148 -32.16 0.78 50.47
N THR A 149 -33.05 1.78 50.58
CA THR A 149 -33.44 2.62 49.44
C THR A 149 -32.28 3.48 48.95
N ASP A 150 -31.52 4.08 49.87
CA ASP A 150 -30.36 4.91 49.52
C ASP A 150 -29.23 4.05 48.93
N MET A 151 -28.99 2.86 49.50
CA MET A 151 -28.04 1.89 48.95
C MET A 151 -28.41 1.41 47.54
N LEU A 152 -29.70 1.22 47.24
CA LEU A 152 -30.17 0.87 45.89
C LEU A 152 -29.97 2.03 44.88
N LYS A 153 -30.21 3.28 45.31
CA LYS A 153 -29.96 4.46 44.45
C LYS A 153 -28.48 4.60 44.11
N ASP A 154 -27.60 4.42 45.10
CA ASP A 154 -26.16 4.47 44.90
C ASP A 154 -25.67 3.33 44.00
N GLY A 155 -26.22 2.12 44.18
CA GLY A 155 -25.97 0.98 43.29
C GLY A 155 -26.33 1.30 41.84
N ASN A 156 -27.52 1.83 41.58
CA ASN A 156 -27.93 2.22 40.23
C ASN A 156 -27.02 3.30 39.63
N ASN A 157 -26.63 4.30 40.41
CA ASN A 157 -25.68 5.34 39.98
C ASN A 157 -24.30 4.75 39.63
N TYR A 158 -23.85 3.72 40.36
CA TYR A 158 -22.62 3.00 40.05
C TYR A 158 -22.74 2.22 38.73
N TYR A 159 -23.85 1.51 38.52
CA TYR A 159 -24.09 0.78 37.27
C TYR A 159 -24.18 1.73 36.07
N ASP A 160 -24.85 2.88 36.19
CA ASP A 160 -24.96 3.88 35.11
C ASP A 160 -23.58 4.43 34.71
N LYS A 161 -22.72 4.75 35.69
CA LYS A 161 -21.34 5.19 35.42
C LYS A 161 -20.50 4.11 34.77
N SER A 162 -20.62 2.86 35.22
CA SER A 162 -19.92 1.72 34.63
C SER A 162 -20.36 1.49 33.18
N LEU A 163 -21.66 1.62 32.90
CA LEU A 163 -22.23 1.50 31.56
C LEU A 163 -21.72 2.60 30.62
N ASP A 164 -21.64 3.85 31.10
CA ASP A 164 -21.07 4.98 30.34
C ASP A 164 -19.59 4.75 30.01
N ILE A 165 -18.80 4.27 30.96
CA ILE A 165 -17.38 3.92 30.76
C ILE A 165 -17.25 2.81 29.71
N ALA A 166 -18.01 1.72 29.85
CA ALA A 166 -17.99 0.62 28.89
C ALA A 166 -18.38 1.08 27.48
N SER A 167 -19.38 1.96 27.36
CA SER A 167 -19.81 2.53 26.08
C SER A 167 -18.71 3.39 25.46
N LYS A 168 -18.04 4.25 26.24
CA LYS A 168 -16.92 5.07 25.76
C LYS A 168 -15.72 4.23 25.33
N GLN A 169 -15.43 3.14 26.04
CA GLN A 169 -14.38 2.19 25.66
C GLN A 169 -14.72 1.49 24.34
N ALA A 170 -15.96 1.02 24.17
CA ALA A 170 -16.42 0.40 22.93
C ALA A 170 -16.32 1.35 21.73
N LEU A 171 -16.75 2.61 21.88
CA LEU A 171 -16.63 3.63 20.82
C LEU A 171 -15.17 3.92 20.46
N THR A 172 -14.28 3.90 21.45
CA THR A 172 -12.84 4.10 21.21
C THR A 172 -12.24 2.91 20.46
N ALA A 173 -12.60 1.69 20.85
CA ALA A 173 -12.19 0.47 20.14
C ALA A 173 -12.70 0.44 18.69
N GLU A 174 -13.94 0.89 18.45
CA GLU A 174 -14.50 1.00 17.09
C GLU A 174 -13.72 1.99 16.22
N ARG A 175 -13.34 3.15 16.77
CA ARG A 175 -12.52 4.14 16.05
C ARG A 175 -11.13 3.59 15.72
N GLN A 176 -10.51 2.85 16.64
CA GLN A 176 -9.23 2.19 16.39
C GLN A 176 -9.35 1.12 15.30
N ALA A 177 -10.41 0.29 15.34
CA ALA A 177 -10.67 -0.72 14.32
C ALA A 177 -10.86 -0.10 12.93
N LYS A 178 -11.67 0.97 12.81
CA LYS A 178 -11.83 1.74 11.55
C LYS A 178 -10.51 2.33 11.04
N THR A 179 -9.63 2.73 11.95
CA THR A 179 -8.31 3.25 11.57
C THR A 179 -7.42 2.13 11.06
N ALA A 180 -7.43 0.97 11.71
CA ALA A 180 -6.70 -0.22 11.27
C ALA A 180 -7.19 -0.71 9.89
N GLU A 181 -8.50 -0.71 9.66
CA GLU A 181 -9.10 -1.07 8.37
C GLU A 181 -8.62 -0.16 7.23
N LYS A 182 -8.58 1.16 7.47
CA LYS A 182 -8.00 2.11 6.50
C LYS A 182 -6.53 1.84 6.22
N GLN A 183 -5.74 1.49 7.23
CA GLN A 183 -4.33 1.14 7.06
C GLN A 183 -4.16 -0.13 6.22
N VAL A 184 -5.00 -1.15 6.43
CA VAL A 184 -5.01 -2.37 5.62
C VAL A 184 -5.34 -2.06 4.16
N MET A 185 -6.39 -1.27 3.88
CA MET A 185 -6.72 -0.87 2.51
C MET A 185 -5.57 -0.11 1.81
N LEU A 186 -4.86 0.75 2.54
CA LEU A 186 -3.68 1.45 1.99
C LEU A 186 -2.54 0.48 1.67
N ALA A 187 -2.29 -0.50 2.55
CA ALA A 187 -1.28 -1.53 2.32
C ALA A 187 -1.62 -2.40 1.09
N GLU A 188 -2.87 -2.84 0.95
CA GLU A 188 -3.35 -3.59 -0.21
C GLU A 188 -3.16 -2.81 -1.50
N ARG A 189 -3.51 -1.52 -1.51
CA ARG A 189 -3.28 -0.65 -2.66
C ARG A 189 -1.80 -0.52 -3.02
N GLN A 190 -0.92 -0.48 -2.02
CA GLN A 190 0.52 -0.40 -2.24
C GLN A 190 1.08 -1.69 -2.87
N VAL A 191 0.52 -2.86 -2.52
CA VAL A 191 0.88 -4.15 -3.13
C VAL A 191 0.48 -4.16 -4.61
N LEU A 192 -0.74 -3.75 -4.95
CA LEU A 192 -1.20 -3.68 -6.35
C LEU A 192 -0.29 -2.79 -7.22
N ILE A 193 0.10 -1.62 -6.69
CA ILE A 193 1.03 -0.72 -7.39
C ILE A 193 2.39 -1.41 -7.61
N ALA A 194 2.91 -2.14 -6.61
CA ALA A 194 4.16 -2.87 -6.76
C ALA A 194 4.07 -3.99 -7.81
N GLU A 195 2.93 -4.69 -7.87
CA GLU A 195 2.68 -5.71 -8.89
C GLU A 195 2.67 -5.14 -10.31
N GLU A 196 2.01 -4.00 -10.52
CA GLU A 196 2.02 -3.29 -11.80
C GLU A 196 3.45 -2.87 -12.21
N GLN A 197 4.23 -2.32 -11.26
CA GLN A 197 5.62 -1.95 -11.51
C GLN A 197 6.49 -3.16 -11.91
N ILE A 198 6.26 -4.33 -11.30
CA ILE A 198 6.93 -5.58 -11.69
C ILE A 198 6.56 -5.97 -13.13
N GLN A 199 5.29 -5.81 -13.54
CA GLN A 199 4.87 -6.10 -14.91
C GLN A 199 5.53 -5.17 -15.93
N VAL A 200 5.58 -3.87 -15.64
CA VAL A 200 6.28 -2.88 -16.48
C VAL A 200 7.76 -3.24 -16.61
N ALA A 201 8.43 -3.56 -15.51
CA ALA A 201 9.83 -3.97 -15.52
C ALA A 201 10.07 -5.24 -16.37
N LYS A 202 9.14 -6.21 -16.33
CA LYS A 202 9.21 -7.41 -17.19
C LYS A 202 9.10 -7.06 -18.67
N ILE A 203 8.17 -6.19 -19.04
CA ILE A 203 8.01 -5.76 -20.45
C ILE A 203 9.27 -5.02 -20.91
N GLN A 204 9.80 -4.12 -20.09
CA GLN A 204 11.04 -3.39 -20.39
C GLN A 204 12.23 -4.35 -20.58
N ALA A 205 12.38 -5.36 -19.72
CA ALA A 205 13.43 -6.38 -19.87
C ALA A 205 13.30 -7.15 -21.19
N GLN A 206 12.08 -7.56 -21.57
CA GLN A 206 11.84 -8.22 -22.86
C GLN A 206 12.17 -7.33 -24.06
N VAL A 207 11.84 -6.03 -23.99
CA VAL A 207 12.19 -5.07 -25.04
C VAL A 207 13.70 -4.93 -25.17
N VAL A 208 14.42 -4.84 -24.04
CA VAL A 208 15.88 -4.80 -24.02
C VAL A 208 16.48 -6.07 -24.62
N GLU A 209 16.00 -7.25 -24.24
CA GLU A 209 16.45 -8.53 -24.81
C GLU A 209 16.23 -8.58 -26.33
N ARG A 210 15.06 -8.17 -26.82
CA ARG A 210 14.79 -8.07 -28.27
C ARG A 210 15.69 -7.05 -28.95
N GLY A 211 16.00 -5.94 -28.29
CA GLY A 211 16.95 -4.95 -28.80
C GLY A 211 18.36 -5.52 -28.93
N ILE A 212 18.81 -6.32 -27.94
CA ILE A 212 20.11 -6.99 -27.98
C ILE A 212 20.17 -7.99 -29.13
N THR A 213 19.15 -8.84 -29.30
CA THR A 213 19.13 -9.82 -30.40
C THR A 213 19.12 -9.14 -31.76
N PHE A 214 18.39 -8.02 -31.92
CA PHE A 214 18.41 -7.22 -33.13
C PHE A 214 19.80 -6.61 -33.39
N LEU A 215 20.45 -6.05 -32.37
CA LEU A 215 21.81 -5.51 -32.48
C LEU A 215 22.82 -6.61 -32.83
N GLU A 216 22.65 -7.81 -32.30
CA GLU A 216 23.52 -8.95 -32.60
C GLU A 216 23.31 -9.47 -34.02
N GLN A 217 22.08 -9.53 -34.51
CA GLN A 217 21.77 -9.92 -35.90
C GLN A 217 22.19 -8.86 -36.93
N SER A 218 22.11 -7.58 -36.59
CA SER A 218 22.50 -6.48 -37.48
C SER A 218 24.01 -6.22 -37.50
N ARG A 219 24.78 -6.83 -36.59
CA ARG A 219 26.25 -6.79 -36.65
C ARG A 219 26.74 -7.52 -37.89
N ALA A 220 27.51 -6.81 -38.71
CA ALA A 220 28.28 -7.45 -39.78
C ALA A 220 29.18 -8.54 -39.17
N ARG A 221 29.07 -9.79 -39.65
CA ARG A 221 29.97 -10.87 -39.24
C ARG A 221 31.40 -10.48 -39.61
N ILE A 222 32.24 -10.34 -38.59
CA ILE A 222 33.67 -10.07 -38.75
C ILE A 222 34.37 -11.43 -38.76
N TYR A 223 34.97 -11.78 -39.88
CA TYR A 223 35.73 -13.02 -40.03
C TYR A 223 37.21 -12.74 -39.74
N SER A 224 37.80 -13.48 -38.81
CA SER A 224 39.23 -13.35 -38.49
C SER A 224 40.10 -13.94 -39.59
N GLU A 225 41.37 -13.52 -39.67
CA GLU A 225 42.33 -14.12 -40.60
C GLU A 225 42.53 -15.63 -40.36
N ASN A 226 42.40 -16.06 -39.11
CA ASN A 226 42.44 -17.47 -38.75
C ASN A 226 41.24 -18.25 -39.30
N ASP A 227 40.05 -17.63 -39.35
CA ASP A 227 38.87 -18.23 -39.99
C ASP A 227 39.10 -18.41 -41.49
N VAL A 228 39.67 -17.41 -42.16
CA VAL A 228 40.05 -17.48 -43.58
C VAL A 228 41.03 -18.64 -43.82
N TYR A 229 42.07 -18.75 -43.00
CA TYR A 229 43.07 -19.81 -43.11
C TYR A 229 42.44 -21.21 -42.97
N ASN A 230 41.61 -21.40 -41.95
CA ASN A 230 40.96 -22.68 -41.69
C ASN A 230 39.99 -23.06 -42.80
N GLU A 231 39.26 -22.10 -43.36
CA GLU A 231 38.29 -22.36 -44.41
C GLU A 231 38.96 -22.71 -45.75
N LEU A 232 40.03 -22.00 -46.13
CA LEU A 232 40.83 -22.35 -47.31
C LEU A 232 41.47 -23.74 -47.18
N LYS A 233 41.85 -24.14 -45.97
CA LYS A 233 42.39 -25.48 -45.69
C LYS A 233 41.32 -26.55 -45.86
N LYS A 234 40.07 -26.30 -45.45
CA LYS A 234 38.94 -27.23 -45.65
C LYS A 234 38.55 -27.38 -47.11
N LEU A 235 38.65 -26.31 -47.90
CA LEU A 235 38.38 -26.33 -49.35
C LEU A 235 39.41 -27.13 -50.15
N GLY A 236 40.51 -27.58 -49.54
CA GLY A 236 41.51 -28.39 -50.23
C GLY A 236 42.29 -27.62 -51.31
N VAL A 237 42.41 -26.29 -51.17
CA VAL A 237 43.13 -25.44 -52.13
C VAL A 237 44.59 -25.90 -52.24
N VAL A 238 45.10 -26.01 -53.47
CA VAL A 238 46.48 -26.42 -53.74
C VAL A 238 47.47 -25.39 -53.18
N LYS A 239 48.60 -25.84 -52.61
CA LYS A 239 49.53 -24.98 -51.85
C LYS A 239 50.08 -23.80 -52.63
N GLU A 240 50.19 -23.92 -53.95
CA GLU A 240 50.73 -22.92 -54.86
C GLU A 240 49.81 -21.70 -54.98
N ILE A 241 48.50 -21.90 -54.89
CA ILE A 241 47.46 -20.86 -55.02
C ILE A 241 46.94 -20.42 -53.65
N PHE A 242 47.11 -21.26 -52.63
CA PHE A 242 46.63 -21.04 -51.25
C PHE A 242 47.01 -19.68 -50.69
N TRP A 243 48.29 -19.28 -50.83
CA TRP A 243 48.77 -18.01 -50.26
C TRP A 243 48.28 -16.78 -51.03
N SER A 244 47.98 -16.93 -52.32
CA SER A 244 47.38 -15.88 -53.14
C SER A 244 45.94 -15.63 -52.71
N TYR A 245 45.17 -16.71 -52.49
CA TYR A 245 43.80 -16.66 -51.97
C TYR A 245 43.74 -16.07 -50.56
N TYR A 246 44.63 -16.53 -49.68
CA TYR A 246 44.73 -16.00 -48.32
C TYR A 246 45.05 -14.49 -48.31
N ARG A 247 46.08 -14.05 -49.05
CA ARG A 247 46.41 -12.62 -49.13
C ARG A 247 45.30 -11.78 -49.72
N PHE A 248 44.63 -12.26 -50.76
CA PHE A 248 43.53 -11.54 -51.39
C PHE A 248 42.38 -11.31 -50.40
N LEU A 249 41.92 -12.37 -49.73
CA LEU A 249 40.84 -12.30 -48.74
C LEU A 249 41.24 -11.51 -47.49
N CYS A 250 42.50 -11.56 -47.04
CA CYS A 250 42.97 -10.72 -45.93
C CYS A 250 43.07 -9.24 -46.33
N ARG A 251 43.27 -8.92 -47.61
CA ARG A 251 43.43 -7.55 -48.11
C ARG A 251 42.10 -6.88 -48.46
N ASP A 252 41.09 -7.66 -48.86
CA ASP A 252 39.76 -7.16 -49.21
C ASP A 252 38.66 -7.76 -48.32
N GLU A 253 38.15 -6.93 -47.41
CA GLU A 253 37.03 -7.27 -46.52
C GLU A 253 35.70 -7.52 -47.24
N ARG A 254 35.50 -6.97 -48.44
CA ARG A 254 34.27 -7.22 -49.23
C ARG A 254 34.32 -8.61 -49.83
N ALA A 255 35.41 -8.95 -50.51
CA ALA A 255 35.65 -10.29 -51.04
C ALA A 255 35.62 -11.34 -49.92
N LYS A 256 36.15 -11.01 -48.73
CA LYS A 256 36.05 -11.87 -47.54
C LYS A 256 34.61 -12.16 -47.15
N ARG A 257 33.77 -11.14 -47.00
CA ARG A 257 32.35 -11.32 -46.64
C ARG A 257 31.59 -12.10 -47.70
N GLU A 258 31.84 -11.81 -48.97
CA GLU A 258 31.20 -12.48 -50.10
C GLU A 258 31.58 -13.96 -50.17
N PHE A 259 32.87 -14.27 -50.05
CA PHE A 259 33.38 -15.64 -49.94
C PHE A 259 32.72 -16.44 -48.82
N PHE A 260 32.58 -15.87 -47.62
CA PHE A 260 31.92 -16.56 -46.51
C PHE A 260 30.38 -16.60 -46.61
N GLY A 261 29.78 -15.76 -47.46
CA GLY A 261 28.35 -15.77 -47.77
C GLY A 261 27.95 -16.86 -48.76
N VAL A 262 28.88 -17.37 -49.55
CA VAL A 262 28.66 -18.43 -50.55
C VAL A 262 28.58 -19.81 -49.86
N PRO A 263 27.69 -20.72 -50.28
CA PRO A 263 27.67 -22.12 -49.84
C PRO A 263 29.01 -22.82 -50.03
N PHE A 264 29.38 -23.74 -49.12
CA PHE A 264 30.73 -24.31 -49.06
C PHE A 264 31.17 -24.95 -50.39
N GLU A 265 30.23 -25.59 -51.08
CA GLU A 265 30.39 -26.30 -52.35
C GLU A 265 30.86 -25.37 -53.48
N ASP A 266 30.37 -24.13 -53.48
CA ASP A 266 30.60 -23.16 -54.57
C ASP A 266 31.71 -22.15 -54.25
N ARG A 267 32.20 -22.13 -53.00
CA ARG A 267 33.19 -21.13 -52.52
C ARG A 267 34.47 -21.09 -53.33
N HIS A 268 34.97 -22.22 -53.82
CA HIS A 268 36.20 -22.25 -54.60
C HIS A 268 36.02 -21.58 -55.97
N GLY A 269 34.89 -21.82 -56.62
CA GLY A 269 34.55 -21.18 -57.89
C GLY A 269 34.32 -19.68 -57.72
N ALA A 270 33.50 -19.29 -56.74
CA ALA A 270 33.24 -17.90 -56.43
C ALA A 270 34.52 -17.11 -56.08
N LEU A 271 35.45 -17.73 -55.35
CA LEU A 271 36.74 -17.11 -55.03
C LEU A 271 37.61 -16.89 -56.27
N TYR A 272 37.60 -17.84 -57.21
CA TYR A 272 38.33 -17.71 -58.47
C TYR A 272 37.76 -16.56 -59.32
N ASP A 273 36.44 -16.48 -59.43
CA ASP A 273 35.76 -15.41 -60.16
C ASP A 273 36.01 -14.04 -59.53
N LEU A 274 35.92 -13.92 -58.19
CA LEU A 274 36.23 -12.70 -57.45
C LEU A 274 37.67 -12.22 -57.71
N MET A 275 38.63 -13.14 -57.71
CA MET A 275 40.03 -12.79 -57.95
C MET A 275 40.30 -12.43 -59.41
N LYS A 276 39.59 -13.05 -60.35
CA LYS A 276 39.66 -12.72 -61.78
C LYS A 276 39.06 -11.34 -62.07
N GLU A 277 37.91 -11.01 -61.47
CA GLU A 277 37.29 -9.69 -61.57
C GLU A 277 38.17 -8.59 -60.96
N ALA A 278 38.86 -8.90 -59.86
CA ALA A 278 39.81 -7.99 -59.22
C ALA A 278 41.18 -7.90 -59.93
N GLY A 279 41.42 -8.67 -61.00
CA GLY A 279 42.69 -8.71 -61.72
C GLY A 279 43.86 -9.25 -60.87
N ALA A 280 43.58 -10.09 -59.88
CA ALA A 280 44.55 -10.66 -58.96
C ALA A 280 45.19 -11.97 -59.48
N ILE A 281 44.68 -12.51 -60.59
CA ILE A 281 45.13 -13.71 -61.32
C ILE A 281 44.77 -13.62 -62.80
#